data_AF-A0A0F9MNZ6-F1
#
_entry.id   AF-A0A0F9MNZ6-F1
#
_cell.length_a   1.000
_cell.length_b   1.000
_cell.length_c   1.000
_cell.angle_alpha   90.00
_cell.angle_beta   90.00
_cell.angle_gamma   90.00
#
_symmetry.space_group_name_H-M   'P 1'
#
loop_
_entity.id
_entity.type
_entity.pdbx_description
1 polymer ?
#
loop_
_entity_poly.entity_id
_entity_poly.type
_entity_poly.pdbx_seq_one_letter_code
_entity_poly.pdbx_strand_id
1 'polypeptide(L)' 'MNNKKKHSHEIEVKKSTELNLTDFFKELNNAIHTNDLQSIYQLSKIFTRYHFKKLNN' A
#
# COMPACT_ATOMS: atom_id res chain seq x y z
N MET A 1 32.42 -6.72 -5.75
CA MET A 1 31.13 -7.18 -6.31
C MET A 1 30.27 -7.73 -5.18
N ASN A 2 29.09 -7.17 -4.95
CA ASN A 2 27.91 -7.89 -4.43
C ASN A 2 26.69 -6.97 -4.55
N ASN A 3 26.18 -6.91 -5.77
CA ASN A 3 24.90 -6.27 -6.10
C ASN A 3 23.77 -7.09 -5.47
N LYS A 4 23.47 -6.85 -4.19
CA LYS A 4 22.19 -7.26 -3.60
C LYS A 4 21.11 -6.40 -4.26
N LYS A 5 20.57 -6.89 -5.38
CA LYS A 5 19.32 -6.42 -5.97
C LYS A 5 18.24 -6.52 -4.89
N LYS A 6 18.02 -5.43 -4.15
CA LYS A 6 16.78 -5.23 -3.38
C LYS A 6 15.68 -5.22 -4.43
N HIS A 7 14.94 -6.32 -4.52
CA HIS A 7 13.69 -6.36 -5.27
C HIS A 7 12.75 -5.35 -4.62
N SER A 8 12.77 -4.11 -5.14
CA SER A 8 11.76 -3.12 -4.90
C SER A 8 10.46 -3.66 -5.47
N HIS A 9 9.68 -4.36 -4.64
CA HIS A 9 8.26 -4.54 -4.86
C HIS A 9 7.61 -3.18 -4.61
N GLU A 10 7.87 -2.24 -5.51
CA GLU A 10 7.04 -1.06 -5.65
C GLU A 10 5.71 -1.61 -6.16
N ILE A 11 4.73 -1.66 -5.27
CA ILE A 11 3.34 -1.85 -5.64
C ILE A 11 3.03 -0.68 -6.58
N GLU A 12 2.96 -0.97 -7.89
CA GLU A 12 2.48 -0.02 -8.87
C GLU A 12 1.03 0.30 -8.50
N VAL A 13 0.86 1.37 -7.72
CA VAL A 13 -0.44 1.97 -7.47
C VAL A 13 -0.87 2.55 -8.81
N LYS A 14 -1.50 1.72 -9.64
CA LYS A 14 -2.24 2.17 -10.81
C LYS A 14 -3.09 3.34 -10.35
N LYS A 15 -3.03 4.46 -11.08
CA LYS A 15 -3.84 5.67 -10.85
C LYS A 15 -5.33 5.37 -11.08
N SER A 16 -5.91 4.37 -10.43
CA SER A 16 -7.35 4.31 -10.26
C SER A 16 -7.70 5.43 -9.30
N THR A 17 -8.55 6.35 -9.77
CA THR A 17 -9.01 7.52 -9.01
C THR A 17 -9.76 7.14 -7.74
N GLU A 18 -10.15 5.87 -7.61
CA GLU A 18 -10.88 5.33 -6.47
C GLU A 18 -10.18 4.09 -5.91
N LEU A 19 -9.99 4.12 -4.59
CA LEU A 19 -9.54 2.99 -3.80
C LEU A 19 -10.76 2.10 -3.54
N ASN A 20 -10.74 0.85 -3.99
CA ASN A 20 -11.74 -0.13 -3.56
C ASN A 20 -11.49 -0.50 -2.10
N LEU A 21 -12.30 0.04 -1.19
CA LEU A 21 -12.13 -0.17 0.25
C LEU A 21 -12.29 -1.65 0.66
N THR A 22 -13.15 -2.40 -0.02
CA THR A 22 -13.38 -3.82 0.29
C THR A 22 -12.12 -4.65 0.06
N ASP A 23 -11.47 -4.46 -1.10
CA ASP A 23 -10.25 -5.21 -1.43
C ASP A 23 -9.06 -4.70 -0.61
N PHE A 24 -8.99 -3.38 -0.38
CA PHE A 24 -7.98 -2.79 0.50
C PHE A 24 -7.99 -3.40 1.91
N PHE A 25 -9.16 -3.53 2.55
CA PHE A 25 -9.24 -4.11 3.89
C PHE A 25 -8.93 -5.61 3.91
N LYS A 26 -9.24 -6.35 2.84
CA LYS A 26 -8.81 -7.75 2.71
C LYS A 26 -7.29 -7.86 2.67
N GLU A 27 -6.64 -7.04 1.85
CA GLU A 27 -5.17 -7.01 1.76
C GLU A 27 -4.52 -6.59 3.07
N LEU A 28 -5.07 -5.58 3.75
CA LEU A 28 -4.57 -5.11 5.04
C LEU A 28 -4.71 -6.19 6.13
N ASN A 29 -5.87 -6.84 6.21
CA ASN A 29 -6.09 -7.92 7.17
C ASN A 29 -5.12 -9.09 6.93
N ASN A 30 -4.89 -9.45 5.66
CA ASN A 30 -3.91 -10.47 5.33
C ASN A 30 -2.49 -10.06 5.74
N ALA A 31 -2.08 -8.82 5.46
CA ALA A 31 -0.76 -8.32 5.84
C ALA A 31 -0.55 -8.28 7.37
N ILE A 32 -1.59 -7.91 8.13
CA ILE A 32 -1.56 -7.97 9.60
C ILE A 32 -1.44 -9.42 10.08
N HIS A 33 -2.25 -10.32 9.51
CA HIS A 33 -2.25 -11.73 9.89
C HIS A 33 -0.90 -12.42 9.62
N THR A 34 -0.23 -12.07 8.52
CA THR A 34 1.08 -12.60 8.14
C THR A 34 2.25 -11.83 8.76
N ASN A 35 1.97 -10.79 9.55
CA ASN A 35 2.97 -9.86 10.11
C ASN A 35 3.90 -9.25 9.04
N ASP A 36 3.37 -8.99 7.84
CA ASP A 36 4.09 -8.35 6.74
C ASP A 36 4.12 -6.82 6.95
N LEU A 37 5.13 -6.38 7.70
CA LEU A 37 5.35 -4.97 8.03
C LEU A 37 5.53 -4.08 6.78
N GLN A 38 6.10 -4.60 5.70
CA GLN A 38 6.30 -3.83 4.48
C GLN A 38 4.96 -3.54 3.80
N SER A 39 4.09 -4.55 3.68
CA SER A 39 2.75 -4.39 3.13
C SER A 39 1.87 -3.49 4.00
N ILE A 40 1.91 -3.65 5.33
CA ILE A 40 1.20 -2.76 6.27
C ILE A 40 1.60 -1.29 6.05
N TYR A 41 2.91 -1.01 5.94
CA TYR A 41 3.40 0.35 5.71
C TYR A 41 2.92 0.93 4.36
N GLN A 42 2.99 0.15 3.28
CA GLN A 42 2.54 0.61 1.96
C GLN A 42 1.03 0.87 1.93
N LEU A 43 0.23 -0.04 2.48
CA LEU A 43 -1.23 0.09 2.57
C LEU A 43 -1.61 1.31 3.42
N SER A 44 -0.92 1.54 4.54
CA SER A 44 -1.12 2.75 5.36
C SER A 44 -0.88 4.03 4.56
N LYS A 45 0.21 4.08 3.77
CA LYS A 45 0.47 5.25 2.91
C LYS A 45 -0.59 5.46 1.84
N ILE A 46 -1.10 4.39 1.23
CA ILE A 46 -2.16 4.45 0.23
C ILE A 46 -3.43 5.01 0.86
N PHE A 47 -3.82 4.49 2.03
CA PHE A 47 -4.99 4.96 2.78
C PHE A 47 -4.88 6.44 3.15
N THR A 48 -3.75 6.85 3.73
CA THR A 48 -3.49 8.26 4.07
C THR A 48 -3.55 9.13 2.82
N ARG A 49 -2.91 8.74 1.71
CA ARG A 49 -2.99 9.53 0.47
C ARG A 49 -4.43 9.63 -0.05
N TYR A 50 -5.21 8.56 0.01
CA TYR A 50 -6.59 8.56 -0.45
C TYR A 50 -7.47 9.53 0.36
N HIS A 51 -7.36 9.53 1.68
CA HIS A 51 -8.17 10.39 2.55
C HIS A 51 -7.68 11.83 2.61
N PHE A 52 -6.35 12.06 2.65
CA PHE A 52 -5.79 13.40 2.77
C PHE A 52 -5.69 14.13 1.43
N LYS A 53 -5.66 13.43 0.28
CA LYS A 53 -5.80 14.09 -1.03
C LYS A 53 -7.17 14.74 -1.21
N LYS A 54 -8.20 14.30 -0.47
CA LYS A 54 -9.53 14.92 -0.44
C LYS A 54 -9.62 16.15 0.47
N LEU A 55 -8.59 16.45 1.29
CA LEU A 55 -8.57 17.62 2.19
C LEU A 55 -8.06 18.91 1.53
N ASN A 56 -7.49 18.85 0.33
CA ASN A 56 -6.98 20.02 -0.41
C ASN A 56 -8.02 20.64 -1.37
N ASN A 57 -9.31 20.58 -1.03
CA ASN A 57 -10.38 21.30 -1.74
C ASN A 57 -10.92 22.44 -0.88
#